data_AF-A0A524CD89-F1
#
_entry.id   AF-A0A524CD89-F1
#
_cell.length_a   1.000
_cell.length_b   1.000
_cell.length_c   1.000
_cell.angle_alpha   90.00
_cell.angle_beta   90.00
_cell.angle_gamma   90.00
#
_symmetry.space_group_name_H-M   'P 1'
#
loop_
_entity.id
_entity.type
_entity.pdbx_description
1 polymer ?
#
loop_
_entity_poly.entity_id
_entity_poly.type
_entity_poly.pdbx_seq_one_letter_code
_entity_poly.pdbx_strand_id
1 'polypeptide(L)'
;MISKELMDKIEIFAKNNMVDDFLHGWSHIERVIKYARQINDEINANWNITYVAVLLHDIGHKYGDGHHNVKGSEIAYGFLKEIGIKEEISENIKQCILTHSRQYSETKPTTLEAKVLFDADGMDLFGPIGLMRALLSCILNKKGFKCIMDKCEWRLQQRENFYSNKSKIFVRENSKIIESYLIELKNQLELFKD
;
A
#
# COMPACT_ATOMS: atom_id res chain seq x y z
N MET A 1 3.83 2.46 -24.92
CA MET A 1 2.55 2.00 -24.36
C MET A 1 2.65 0.50 -24.17
N ILE A 2 2.19 -0.04 -23.05
CA ILE A 2 2.23 -1.48 -22.80
C ILE A 2 1.02 -2.09 -23.53
N SER A 3 1.24 -3.16 -24.30
CA SER A 3 0.16 -3.80 -25.07
C SER A 3 -0.82 -4.53 -24.16
N LYS A 4 -2.03 -4.82 -24.68
CA LYS A 4 -3.04 -5.59 -23.95
C LYS A 4 -2.51 -6.99 -23.56
N GLU A 5 -1.85 -7.68 -24.49
CA GLU A 5 -1.27 -9.01 -24.23
C GLU A 5 -0.24 -8.98 -23.08
N LEU A 6 0.59 -7.93 -23.03
CA LEU A 6 1.56 -7.77 -21.94
C LEU A 6 0.87 -7.44 -20.61
N MET A 7 -0.20 -6.65 -20.63
CA MET A 7 -1.02 -6.41 -19.43
C MET A 7 -1.64 -7.70 -18.89
N ASP A 8 -2.20 -8.54 -19.76
CA ASP A 8 -2.79 -9.81 -19.35
C ASP A 8 -1.72 -10.71 -18.69
N LYS A 9 -0.50 -10.76 -19.23
CA LYS A 9 0.63 -11.47 -18.62
C LYS A 9 1.00 -10.90 -17.25
N ILE A 10 1.02 -9.58 -17.10
CA ILE A 10 1.31 -8.90 -15.83
C ILE A 10 0.24 -9.21 -14.77
N GLU A 11 -1.04 -9.15 -15.12
CA GLU A 11 -2.12 -9.46 -14.18
C GLU A 11 -2.08 -10.93 -13.73
N ILE A 12 -1.81 -11.87 -14.64
CA ILE A 12 -1.64 -13.28 -14.31
C ILE A 12 -0.43 -13.45 -13.37
N PHE A 13 0.69 -12.81 -13.68
CA PHE A 13 1.89 -12.87 -12.84
C PHE A 13 1.63 -12.30 -11.44
N ALA A 14 0.95 -11.16 -11.34
CA ALA A 14 0.57 -10.54 -10.07
C ALA A 14 -0.29 -11.49 -9.23
N LYS A 15 -1.36 -12.07 -9.81
CA LYS A 15 -2.26 -13.01 -9.12
C LYS A 15 -1.52 -14.25 -8.61
N ASN A 16 -0.60 -14.80 -9.39
CA ASN A 16 0.16 -16.00 -9.02
C ASN A 16 1.26 -15.74 -7.96
N ASN A 17 1.67 -14.49 -7.79
CA ASN A 17 2.75 -14.10 -6.88
C ASN A 17 2.28 -13.29 -5.67
N MET A 18 1.00 -12.91 -5.61
CA MET A 18 0.41 -12.31 -4.42
C MET A 18 0.26 -13.36 -3.31
N VAL A 19 0.36 -12.90 -2.07
CA VAL A 19 -0.06 -13.71 -0.93
C VAL A 19 -1.57 -13.83 -0.89
N ASP A 20 -2.09 -14.98 -0.48
CA ASP A 20 -3.52 -15.20 -0.32
C ASP A 20 -3.92 -14.94 1.14
N ASP A 21 -3.84 -13.67 1.54
CA ASP A 21 -4.27 -13.23 2.86
C ASP A 21 -5.16 -11.99 2.80
N PHE A 22 -5.83 -11.71 3.92
CA PHE A 22 -6.78 -10.61 4.02
C PHE A 22 -6.12 -9.21 3.99
N LEU A 23 -4.85 -9.12 4.39
CA LEU A 23 -4.13 -7.86 4.55
C LEU A 23 -3.48 -7.40 3.24
N HIS A 24 -2.97 -8.33 2.45
CA HIS A 24 -2.08 -8.10 1.31
C HIS A 24 -2.56 -8.81 0.03
N GLY A 25 -3.63 -9.61 0.09
CA GLY A 25 -4.15 -10.32 -1.07
C GLY A 25 -4.88 -9.46 -2.10
N TRP A 26 -5.47 -10.12 -3.10
CA TRP A 26 -6.03 -9.44 -4.28
C TRP A 26 -7.10 -8.37 -3.96
N SER A 27 -7.89 -8.58 -2.91
CA SER A 27 -8.90 -7.61 -2.49
C SER A 27 -8.28 -6.26 -2.10
N HIS A 28 -7.06 -6.24 -1.57
CA HIS A 28 -6.32 -5.01 -1.28
C HIS A 28 -5.91 -4.32 -2.59
N ILE A 29 -5.34 -5.07 -3.53
CA ILE A 29 -4.96 -4.55 -4.86
C ILE A 29 -6.15 -3.89 -5.56
N GLU A 30 -7.34 -4.52 -5.52
CA GLU A 30 -8.55 -3.94 -6.12
C GLU A 30 -8.96 -2.60 -5.51
N ARG A 31 -8.76 -2.41 -4.20
CA ARG A 31 -9.01 -1.12 -3.54
C ARG A 31 -7.96 -0.10 -3.92
N VAL A 32 -6.68 -0.48 -3.92
CA VAL A 32 -5.58 0.40 -4.32
C VAL A 32 -5.73 0.86 -5.77
N ILE A 33 -6.17 0.00 -6.70
CA ILE A 33 -6.47 0.40 -8.09
C ILE A 33 -7.52 1.52 -8.13
N LYS A 34 -8.60 1.38 -7.35
CA LYS A 34 -9.67 2.39 -7.30
C LYS A 34 -9.18 3.71 -6.73
N TYR A 35 -8.40 3.67 -5.65
CA TYR A 35 -7.79 4.86 -5.07
C TYR A 35 -6.80 5.52 -6.03
N ALA A 36 -5.89 4.73 -6.63
CA ALA A 36 -4.92 5.20 -7.60
C ALA A 36 -5.60 5.90 -8.79
N ARG A 37 -6.71 5.35 -9.28
CA ARG A 37 -7.47 5.97 -10.37
C ARG A 37 -7.99 7.35 -9.98
N GLN A 38 -8.62 7.47 -8.82
CA GLN A 38 -9.15 8.74 -8.32
C GLN A 38 -8.05 9.79 -8.10
N ILE A 39 -6.91 9.37 -7.54
CA ILE A 39 -5.75 10.24 -7.33
C ILE A 39 -5.16 10.67 -8.68
N ASN A 40 -5.10 9.78 -9.66
CA ASN A 40 -4.48 10.05 -10.96
C ASN A 40 -5.24 11.12 -11.78
N ASP A 41 -6.53 11.30 -11.56
CA ASP A 41 -7.29 12.41 -12.15
C ASP A 41 -6.76 13.79 -11.71
N GLU A 42 -6.06 13.87 -10.58
CA GLU A 42 -5.42 15.09 -10.07
C GLU A 42 -3.94 15.14 -10.45
N ILE A 43 -3.20 14.06 -10.19
CA ILE A 43 -1.74 14.02 -10.39
C ILE A 43 -1.35 13.95 -11.89
N ASN A 44 -2.21 13.40 -12.75
CA ASN A 44 -1.95 13.21 -14.17
C ASN A 44 -0.67 12.40 -14.47
N ALA A 45 -0.42 11.33 -13.70
CA ALA A 45 0.70 10.42 -13.95
C ALA A 45 0.39 9.45 -15.12
N ASN A 46 1.41 8.75 -15.61
CA ASN A 46 1.23 7.72 -16.64
C ASN A 46 0.46 6.52 -16.07
N TRP A 47 -0.83 6.41 -16.42
CA TRP A 47 -1.70 5.37 -15.89
C TRP A 47 -1.20 3.95 -16.14
N ASN A 48 -0.57 3.66 -17.29
CA ASN A 48 -0.08 2.30 -17.57
C ASN A 48 1.05 1.91 -16.63
N ILE A 49 1.94 2.84 -16.27
CA ILE A 49 3.03 2.62 -15.32
C ILE A 49 2.46 2.49 -13.91
N THR A 50 1.61 3.44 -13.50
CA THR A 50 0.96 3.42 -12.18
C THR A 50 0.17 2.13 -11.96
N TYR A 51 -0.63 1.71 -12.93
CA TYR A 51 -1.46 0.51 -12.84
C TYR A 51 -0.61 -0.74 -12.64
N VAL A 52 0.47 -0.90 -13.41
CA VAL A 52 1.38 -2.04 -13.24
C VAL A 52 2.10 -1.99 -11.91
N ALA A 53 2.53 -0.81 -11.46
CA ALA A 53 3.15 -0.66 -10.16
C ALA A 53 2.18 -1.06 -9.03
N VAL A 54 0.90 -0.67 -9.11
CA VAL A 54 -0.15 -1.09 -8.17
C VAL A 54 -0.34 -2.61 -8.18
N LEU A 55 -0.41 -3.25 -9.36
CA LEU A 55 -0.57 -4.70 -9.46
C LEU A 55 0.57 -5.48 -8.80
N LEU A 56 1.78 -4.93 -8.83
CA LEU A 56 3.00 -5.65 -8.45
C LEU A 56 3.58 -5.23 -7.09
N HIS A 57 3.08 -4.18 -6.43
CA HIS A 57 3.79 -3.60 -5.27
C HIS A 57 3.97 -4.54 -4.08
N ASP A 58 2.99 -5.42 -3.84
CA ASP A 58 2.95 -6.30 -2.67
C ASP A 58 3.44 -7.75 -2.94
N ILE A 59 3.89 -8.07 -4.17
CA ILE A 59 4.37 -9.43 -4.50
C ILE A 59 5.59 -9.87 -3.67
N GLY A 60 6.32 -8.92 -3.09
CA GLY A 60 7.45 -9.18 -2.19
C GLY A 60 7.03 -9.90 -0.91
N HIS A 61 5.78 -9.75 -0.44
CA HIS A 61 5.30 -10.38 0.79
C HIS A 61 5.41 -11.90 0.78
N LYS A 62 5.33 -12.54 -0.40
CA LYS A 62 5.46 -13.99 -0.57
C LYS A 62 6.84 -14.53 -0.16
N TYR A 63 7.86 -13.66 -0.07
CA TYR A 63 9.25 -14.04 0.17
C TYR A 63 9.76 -13.78 1.59
N GLY A 64 8.93 -13.15 2.45
CA GLY A 64 9.06 -13.23 3.92
C GLY A 64 10.26 -12.52 4.58
N ASP A 65 10.94 -11.60 3.88
CA ASP A 65 12.19 -10.97 4.35
C ASP A 65 12.01 -9.62 5.08
N GLY A 66 10.77 -9.20 5.32
CA GLY A 66 10.45 -7.97 6.06
C GLY A 66 10.64 -6.66 5.28
N HIS A 67 11.21 -6.73 4.07
CA HIS A 67 11.40 -5.59 3.16
C HIS A 67 10.74 -5.84 1.80
N HIS A 68 9.43 -6.04 1.83
CA HIS A 68 8.65 -6.46 0.66
C HIS A 68 8.77 -5.49 -0.52
N ASN A 69 8.95 -4.20 -0.27
CA ASN A 69 9.18 -3.18 -1.28
C ASN A 69 10.50 -3.39 -2.05
N VAL A 70 11.59 -3.74 -1.34
CA VAL A 70 12.89 -4.01 -1.97
C VAL A 70 12.78 -5.27 -2.82
N LYS A 71 12.36 -6.38 -2.20
CA LYS A 71 12.27 -7.66 -2.89
C LYS A 71 11.27 -7.66 -4.03
N GLY A 72 10.10 -7.05 -3.81
CA GLY A 72 9.07 -6.89 -4.82
C GLY A 72 9.55 -6.07 -6.01
N SER A 73 10.33 -5.00 -5.78
CA SER A 73 10.87 -4.18 -6.86
C SER A 73 11.83 -4.96 -7.77
N GLU A 74 12.70 -5.79 -7.20
CA GLU A 74 13.65 -6.63 -7.95
C GLU A 74 12.92 -7.69 -8.79
N ILE A 75 11.94 -8.37 -8.19
CA ILE A 75 11.14 -9.40 -8.86
C ILE A 75 10.33 -8.79 -10.00
N ALA A 76 9.63 -7.67 -9.73
CA ALA A 76 8.85 -6.96 -10.73
C ALA A 76 9.73 -6.51 -11.89
N TYR A 77 10.90 -5.91 -11.60
CA TYR A 77 11.84 -5.49 -12.63
C TYR A 77 12.30 -6.67 -13.50
N GLY A 78 12.75 -7.76 -12.88
CA GLY A 78 13.21 -8.96 -13.60
C GLY A 78 12.14 -9.53 -14.53
N PHE A 79 10.91 -9.68 -14.02
CA PHE A 79 9.78 -10.16 -14.82
C PHE A 79 9.41 -9.22 -15.97
N LEU A 80 9.36 -7.91 -15.72
CA LEU A 80 9.05 -6.93 -16.77
C LEU A 80 10.11 -6.94 -17.88
N LYS A 81 11.39 -7.10 -17.53
CA LYS A 81 12.47 -7.28 -18.50
C LYS A 81 12.32 -8.56 -19.31
N GLU A 82 11.98 -9.67 -18.66
CA GLU A 82 11.76 -10.96 -19.31
C GLU A 82 10.66 -10.92 -20.37
N ILE A 83 9.54 -10.25 -20.09
CA ILE A 83 8.42 -10.14 -21.04
C ILE A 83 8.61 -9.01 -22.08
N GLY A 84 9.78 -8.37 -22.12
CA GLY A 84 10.14 -7.39 -23.15
C GLY A 84 9.67 -5.95 -22.91
N ILE A 85 9.37 -5.55 -21.67
CA ILE A 85 9.09 -4.16 -21.35
C ILE A 85 10.37 -3.31 -21.46
N LYS A 86 10.21 -2.10 -22.00
CA LYS A 86 11.31 -1.15 -22.19
C LYS A 86 11.97 -0.79 -20.85
N GLU A 87 13.28 -0.62 -20.88
CA GLU A 87 14.12 -0.31 -19.71
C GLU A 87 13.56 0.84 -18.86
N GLU A 88 13.29 1.98 -19.49
CA GLU A 88 12.77 3.17 -18.83
C GLU A 88 11.44 2.92 -18.09
N ILE A 89 10.56 2.10 -18.67
CA ILE A 89 9.27 1.76 -18.07
C ILE A 89 9.48 0.80 -16.89
N SER A 90 10.30 -0.23 -17.07
CA SER A 90 10.61 -1.21 -16.03
C SER A 90 11.28 -0.56 -14.82
N GLU A 91 12.24 0.34 -15.05
CA GLU A 91 12.91 1.06 -13.96
C GLU A 91 11.96 2.03 -13.26
N ASN A 92 11.07 2.73 -13.96
CA ASN A 92 10.06 3.58 -13.29
C ASN A 92 9.12 2.74 -12.41
N ILE A 93 8.62 1.60 -12.91
CA ILE A 93 7.78 0.69 -12.10
C ILE A 93 8.54 0.17 -10.88
N LYS A 94 9.79 -0.25 -11.06
CA LYS A 94 10.66 -0.68 -9.96
C LYS A 94 10.80 0.41 -8.90
N GLN A 95 11.05 1.66 -9.31
CA GLN A 95 11.17 2.79 -8.36
C GLN A 95 9.85 3.09 -7.64
N CYS A 96 8.71 2.96 -8.33
CA CYS A 96 7.40 3.07 -7.68
C CYS A 96 7.26 2.03 -6.57
N ILE A 97 7.57 0.76 -6.86
CA ILE A 97 7.47 -0.34 -5.89
C ILE A 97 8.51 -0.18 -4.77
N LEU A 98 9.73 0.23 -5.06
CA LEU A 98 10.77 0.40 -4.06
C LEU A 98 10.40 1.47 -3.00
N THR A 99 9.70 2.52 -3.44
CA THR A 99 9.42 3.71 -2.61
C THR A 99 8.00 3.78 -2.05
N HIS A 100 7.14 2.79 -2.31
CA HIS A 100 5.74 2.85 -1.86
C HIS A 100 5.56 2.66 -0.34
N SER A 101 6.46 1.91 0.31
CA SER A 101 6.27 1.49 1.71
C SER A 101 6.54 2.62 2.69
N ARG A 102 5.51 3.00 3.45
CA ARG A 102 5.64 4.01 4.53
C ARG A 102 6.53 3.56 5.68
N GLN A 103 6.67 2.25 5.87
CA GLN A 103 7.40 1.69 7.00
C GLN A 103 8.85 1.34 6.65
N TYR A 104 9.09 0.92 5.41
CA TYR A 104 10.36 0.30 5.03
C TYR A 104 11.13 1.05 3.94
N SER A 105 10.54 2.05 3.29
CA SER A 105 11.27 2.84 2.29
C SER A 105 12.17 3.88 2.94
N GLU A 106 13.46 3.86 2.59
CA GLU A 106 14.44 4.85 3.03
C GLU A 106 14.32 6.18 2.25
N THR A 107 13.73 6.12 1.07
CA THR A 107 13.60 7.26 0.15
C THR A 107 12.14 7.55 -0.16
N LYS A 108 11.86 8.84 -0.41
CA LYS A 108 10.51 9.31 -0.74
C LYS A 108 10.21 9.18 -2.23
N PRO A 109 8.95 8.94 -2.62
CA PRO A 109 8.51 8.99 -4.01
C PRO A 109 8.88 10.30 -4.73
N THR A 110 9.59 10.19 -5.85
CA THR A 110 10.02 11.34 -6.68
C THR A 110 9.16 11.49 -7.94
N THR A 111 8.82 10.39 -8.61
CA THR A 111 7.99 10.37 -9.82
C THR A 111 6.51 10.59 -9.51
N LEU A 112 5.73 10.99 -10.52
CA LEU A 112 4.29 11.16 -10.35
C LEU A 112 3.62 9.81 -10.10
N GLU A 113 4.02 8.76 -10.81
CA GLU A 113 3.50 7.40 -10.66
C GLU A 113 3.77 6.84 -9.26
N ALA A 114 4.98 7.05 -8.73
CA ALA A 114 5.35 6.62 -7.39
C ALA A 114 4.51 7.35 -6.33
N LYS A 115 4.24 8.65 -6.51
CA LYS A 115 3.37 9.41 -5.61
C LYS A 115 1.94 8.92 -5.64
N VAL A 116 1.41 8.56 -6.81
CA VAL A 116 0.06 7.98 -6.92
C VAL A 116 -0.01 6.64 -6.20
N LEU A 117 0.95 5.73 -6.44
CA LEU A 117 1.00 4.43 -5.77
C LEU A 117 1.12 4.62 -4.25
N PHE A 118 2.05 5.46 -3.82
CA PHE A 118 2.26 5.75 -2.40
C PHE A 118 0.98 6.26 -1.75
N ASP A 119 0.31 7.27 -2.32
CA ASP A 119 -0.95 7.76 -1.78
C ASP A 119 -2.04 6.69 -1.76
N ALA A 120 -2.21 5.94 -2.85
CA ALA A 120 -3.27 4.95 -3.01
C ALA A 120 -3.15 3.79 -2.01
N ASP A 121 -1.94 3.23 -1.84
CA ASP A 121 -1.67 2.20 -0.83
C ASP A 121 -1.90 2.75 0.58
N GLY A 122 -1.41 3.96 0.84
CA GLY A 122 -1.55 4.62 2.13
C GLY A 122 -3.00 4.88 2.54
N MET A 123 -3.89 5.20 1.59
CA MET A 123 -5.30 5.41 1.87
C MET A 123 -5.96 4.16 2.48
N ASP A 124 -5.51 2.95 2.11
CA ASP A 124 -6.06 1.69 2.62
C ASP A 124 -5.65 1.40 4.09
N LEU A 125 -4.79 2.25 4.68
CA LEU A 125 -4.46 2.25 6.10
C LEU A 125 -5.46 3.03 6.96
N PHE A 126 -6.37 3.79 6.36
CA PHE A 126 -7.32 4.65 7.08
C PHE A 126 -8.76 4.16 6.96
N GLY A 127 -9.64 4.72 7.79
CA GLY A 127 -11.06 4.40 7.78
C GLY A 127 -11.38 3.04 8.40
N PRO A 128 -12.61 2.54 8.21
CA PRO A 128 -13.03 1.24 8.76
C PRO A 128 -12.16 0.07 8.30
N ILE A 129 -11.78 0.07 7.01
CA ILE A 129 -10.91 -0.97 6.42
C ILE A 129 -9.52 -0.89 7.05
N GLY A 130 -8.97 0.32 7.15
CA GLY A 130 -7.72 0.56 7.83
C GLY A 130 -7.74 -0.01 9.25
N LEU A 131 -8.69 0.41 10.07
CA LEU A 131 -8.81 -0.08 11.45
C LEU A 131 -8.85 -1.62 11.50
N MET A 132 -9.71 -2.25 10.70
CA MET A 132 -9.81 -3.71 10.62
C MET A 132 -8.47 -4.37 10.26
N ARG A 133 -7.73 -3.83 9.29
CA ARG A 133 -6.38 -4.32 8.94
C ARG A 133 -5.39 -4.20 10.11
N ALA A 134 -5.47 -3.14 10.91
CA ALA A 134 -4.60 -2.98 12.09
C ALA A 134 -4.88 -4.06 13.14
N LEU A 135 -6.16 -4.30 13.44
CA LEU A 135 -6.60 -5.31 14.39
C LEU A 135 -6.19 -6.71 13.94
N LEU A 136 -6.52 -7.07 12.70
CA LEU A 136 -6.21 -8.39 12.14
C LEU A 136 -4.69 -8.64 12.12
N SER A 137 -3.88 -7.65 11.74
CA SER A 137 -2.43 -7.78 11.76
C SER A 137 -1.90 -8.13 13.16
N CYS A 138 -2.37 -7.48 14.21
CA CYS A 138 -1.94 -7.80 15.58
C CYS A 138 -2.43 -9.17 16.04
N ILE A 139 -3.69 -9.52 15.74
CA ILE A 139 -4.29 -10.80 16.14
C ILE A 139 -3.58 -11.98 15.47
N LEU A 140 -3.35 -11.91 14.16
CA LEU A 140 -2.66 -12.96 13.39
C LEU A 140 -1.21 -13.17 13.88
N ASN A 141 -0.58 -12.11 14.38
CA ASN A 141 0.77 -12.17 14.96
C ASN A 141 0.77 -12.46 16.48
N LYS A 142 -0.36 -12.89 17.05
CA LYS A 142 -0.54 -13.20 18.48
C LYS A 142 -0.09 -12.06 19.40
N LYS A 143 -0.36 -10.82 19.01
CA LYS A 143 -0.06 -9.61 19.78
C LYS A 143 -1.33 -9.10 20.48
N GLY A 144 -1.16 -8.53 21.66
CA GLY A 144 -2.25 -7.94 22.45
C GLY A 144 -2.55 -6.48 22.09
N PHE A 145 -3.37 -5.82 22.93
CA PHE A 145 -3.86 -4.46 22.70
C PHE A 145 -2.78 -3.40 22.53
N LYS A 146 -1.59 -3.58 23.12
CA LYS A 146 -0.45 -2.66 22.89
C LYS A 146 -0.10 -2.55 21.41
N CYS A 147 -0.04 -3.67 20.69
CA CYS A 147 0.22 -3.65 19.24
C CYS A 147 -0.84 -2.87 18.46
N ILE A 148 -2.11 -3.03 18.87
CA ILE A 148 -3.23 -2.33 18.24
C ILE A 148 -3.10 -0.82 18.45
N MET A 149 -2.83 -0.39 19.68
CA MET A 149 -2.61 1.02 20.02
C MET A 149 -1.43 1.60 19.23
N ASP A 150 -0.27 0.93 19.26
CA ASP A 150 0.94 1.37 18.57
C ASP A 150 0.69 1.52 17.05
N LYS A 151 -0.04 0.59 16.43
CA LYS A 151 -0.41 0.67 15.00
C LYS A 151 -1.38 1.80 14.71
N CYS A 152 -2.39 2.01 15.55
CA CYS A 152 -3.34 3.11 15.40
C CYS A 152 -2.63 4.47 15.53
N GLU A 153 -1.77 4.63 16.53
CA GLU A 153 -0.96 5.83 16.73
C GLU A 153 -0.05 6.09 15.54
N TRP A 154 0.69 5.07 15.09
CA TRP A 154 1.56 5.20 13.92
C TRP A 154 0.78 5.62 12.67
N ARG A 155 -0.41 5.05 12.42
CA ARG A 155 -1.26 5.47 11.29
C ARG A 155 -1.71 6.92 11.41
N LEU A 156 -2.14 7.35 12.60
CA LEU A 156 -2.51 8.74 12.84
C LEU A 156 -1.32 9.69 12.61
N GLN A 157 -0.09 9.29 12.91
CA GLN A 157 1.11 10.06 12.58
C GLN A 157 1.35 10.15 11.05
N GLN A 158 0.95 9.14 10.27
CA GLN A 158 1.10 9.15 8.81
C GLN A 158 0.07 10.05 8.09
N ARG A 159 -0.94 10.58 8.77
CA ARG A 159 -2.09 11.23 8.12
C ARG A 159 -1.77 12.48 7.29
N GLU A 160 -0.63 13.12 7.56
CA GLU A 160 -0.16 14.29 6.80
C GLU A 160 0.85 13.92 5.69
N ASN A 161 1.24 12.65 5.57
CA ASN A 161 2.23 12.16 4.60
C ASN A 161 1.55 11.68 3.31
N PHE A 162 0.95 12.62 2.58
CA PHE A 162 0.24 12.38 1.33
C PHE A 162 0.52 13.48 0.30
N TYR A 163 0.47 13.15 -0.99
CA TYR A 163 0.83 14.06 -2.08
C TYR A 163 -0.38 14.79 -2.68
N SER A 164 -1.43 14.06 -3.09
CA SER A 164 -2.64 14.65 -3.69
C SER A 164 -3.56 15.32 -2.67
N ASN A 165 -4.37 16.27 -3.11
CA ASN A 165 -5.40 16.86 -2.25
C ASN A 165 -6.52 15.85 -1.97
N LYS A 166 -6.88 15.02 -2.95
CA LYS A 166 -7.88 13.96 -2.76
C LYS A 166 -7.51 12.99 -1.65
N SER A 167 -6.27 12.50 -1.63
CA SER A 167 -5.80 11.57 -0.59
C SER A 167 -5.74 12.26 0.78
N LYS A 168 -5.25 13.50 0.87
CA LYS A 168 -5.23 14.28 2.12
C LYS A 168 -6.62 14.45 2.73
N ILE A 169 -7.62 14.81 1.92
CA ILE A 169 -9.01 14.96 2.37
C ILE A 169 -9.54 13.61 2.85
N PHE A 170 -9.39 12.56 2.04
CA PHE A 170 -9.84 11.22 2.39
C PHE A 170 -9.26 10.76 3.72
N VAL A 171 -7.94 10.90 3.89
CA VAL A 171 -7.20 10.42 5.07
C VAL A 171 -7.57 11.22 6.31
N ARG A 172 -7.74 12.55 6.22
CA ARG A 172 -8.19 13.37 7.35
C ARG A 172 -9.58 12.96 7.83
N GLU A 173 -10.52 12.78 6.91
CA GLU A 173 -11.88 12.36 7.27
C GLU A 173 -11.89 10.94 7.85
N ASN A 174 -11.18 10.01 7.22
CA ASN A 174 -11.12 8.61 7.63
C ASN A 174 -10.20 8.35 8.82
N SER A 175 -9.43 9.32 9.30
CA SER A 175 -8.64 9.19 10.53
C SER A 175 -9.51 9.27 11.78
N LYS A 176 -10.68 9.93 11.72
CA LYS A 176 -11.57 10.16 12.86
C LYS A 176 -12.02 8.85 13.51
N ILE A 177 -12.30 7.82 12.71
CA ILE A 177 -12.71 6.51 13.26
C ILE A 177 -11.58 5.80 14.00
N ILE A 178 -10.33 5.94 13.53
CA ILE A 178 -9.16 5.36 14.19
C ILE A 178 -8.89 6.10 15.50
N GLU A 179 -9.00 7.43 15.49
CA GLU A 179 -8.84 8.28 16.66
C GLU A 179 -9.89 7.98 17.74
N SER A 180 -11.17 7.92 17.38
CA SER A 180 -12.26 7.56 18.31
C SER A 180 -12.04 6.19 18.92
N TYR A 181 -11.75 5.18 18.09
CA TYR A 181 -11.46 3.82 18.55
C TYR A 181 -10.28 3.77 19.51
N LEU A 182 -9.19 4.49 19.20
CA LEU A 182 -7.99 4.50 20.04
C LEU A 182 -8.28 5.14 21.42
N ILE A 183 -9.04 6.24 21.46
CA ILE A 183 -9.44 6.90 22.71
C ILE A 183 -10.29 5.96 23.56
N GLU A 184 -11.33 5.37 22.97
CA GLU A 184 -12.22 4.43 23.67
C GLU A 184 -11.47 3.20 24.19
N LEU A 185 -10.58 2.61 23.38
CA LEU A 185 -9.77 1.47 23.78
C LEU A 185 -8.86 1.83 24.96
N LYS A 186 -8.20 2.99 24.93
CA LYS A 186 -7.33 3.44 26.03
C LYS A 186 -8.13 3.62 27.32
N ASN A 187 -9.26 4.31 27.26
CA ASN A 187 -10.12 4.51 28.42
C ASN A 187 -10.59 3.18 29.00
N GLN A 188 -10.99 2.24 28.16
CA GLN A 188 -11.43 0.91 28.61
C GLN A 188 -10.29 0.13 29.28
N LEU A 189 -9.06 0.21 28.76
CA LEU A 189 -7.91 -0.47 29.35
C LEU A 189 -7.43 0.17 30.66
N GLU A 190 -7.63 1.47 30.86
CA GLU A 190 -7.33 2.15 32.12
C GLU A 190 -8.28 1.74 33.24
N LEU A 191 -9.54 1.39 32.94
CA LEU A 191 -10.49 0.85 33.92
C LEU A 191 -10.02 -0.47 34.56
N PHE A 192 -9.04 -1.15 33.96
CA PHE A 192 -8.49 -2.42 34.46
C PHE A 192 -7.13 -2.28 35.15
N LYS A 193 -6.63 -1.05 35.35
CA LYS A 193 -5.42 -0.80 36.13
C LYS A 193 -5.80 -0.59 37.60
N ASP A 194 -5.86 -1.70 38.34
CA ASP A 194 -5.85 -1.69 39.82
C ASP A 194 -4.45 -1.31 40.35
#